data_AF-A0AA42T808-F1
#
_entry.id   AF-A0AA42T808-F1
#
_cell.length_a   1.000
_cell.length_b   1.000
_cell.length_c   1.000
_cell.angle_alpha   90.00
_cell.angle_beta   90.00
_cell.angle_gamma   90.00
#
_symmetry.space_group_name_H-M   'P 1'
#
loop_
_entity.id
_entity.type
_entity.pdbx_description
1 polymer ?
#
loop_
_entity_poly.entity_id
_entity_poly.type
_entity_poly.pdbx_seq_one_letter_code
_entity_poly.pdbx_strand_id
1 'polypeptide(L)'
;MYLTYQSVIVDVFLIVSYILHVALAFNSTRRLAMPMNALLNKGVTELIFKKIKWTLCLVLMLVLFITCIITWRFYALLTFLDVSGYGLYILLIAFALYSFTFLGAFILCRLMLVAAQRAGI
;
A
#
# COMPACT_ATOMS: atom_id res chain seq x y z
N MET A 1 -5.80 22.03 -16.23
CA MET A 1 -6.98 22.00 -15.33
C MET A 1 -6.63 22.91 -14.16
N TYR A 2 -7.27 24.08 -14.04
CA TYR A 2 -6.92 25.06 -13.00
C TYR A 2 -7.25 24.48 -11.62
N LEU A 3 -6.24 24.13 -10.83
CA LEU A 3 -6.42 23.79 -9.42
C LEU A 3 -6.73 25.07 -8.65
N THR A 4 -7.93 25.17 -8.10
CA THR A 4 -8.25 26.17 -7.08
C THR A 4 -7.51 25.83 -5.78
N TYR A 5 -7.05 26.84 -5.03
CA TYR A 5 -6.33 26.66 -3.75
C TYR A 5 -6.99 25.67 -2.77
N GLN A 6 -8.33 25.63 -2.75
CA GLN A 6 -9.09 24.67 -1.93
C GLN A 6 -8.88 23.20 -2.34
N SER A 7 -8.70 22.91 -3.63
CA SER A 7 -8.40 21.55 -4.11
C SER A 7 -7.01 21.12 -3.70
N VAL A 8 -6.04 22.04 -3.72
CA VAL A 8 -4.65 21.76 -3.34
C VAL A 8 -4.57 21.33 -1.86
N ILE A 9 -5.28 22.03 -0.97
CA ILE A 9 -5.31 21.69 0.47
C ILE A 9 -5.88 20.28 0.69
N VAL A 10 -6.97 19.93 -0.01
CA VAL A 10 -7.56 18.59 0.06
C VAL A 10 -6.58 17.55 -0.46
N ASP A 11 -5.89 17.82 -1.57
CA ASP A 11 -4.91 16.91 -2.16
C ASP A 11 -3.72 16.68 -1.22
N VAL A 12 -3.18 17.73 -0.58
CA VAL A 12 -2.12 17.59 0.45
C VAL A 12 -2.61 16.72 1.61
N PHE A 13 -3.80 16.98 2.14
CA PHE A 13 -4.34 16.21 3.25
C PHE A 13 -4.50 14.72 2.88
N LEU A 14 -4.98 14.44 1.67
CA LEU A 14 -5.14 13.08 1.16
C LEU A 14 -3.79 12.36 1.04
N ILE A 15 -2.76 13.03 0.51
CA ILE A 15 -1.42 12.46 0.34
C ILE A 15 -0.76 12.22 1.71
N VAL A 16 -0.83 13.18 2.63
CA VAL A 16 -0.25 13.05 3.98
C VAL A 16 -0.93 11.93 4.77
N SER A 17 -2.26 11.86 4.72
CA SER A 17 -3.01 10.78 5.38
C SER A 17 -2.67 9.40 4.80
N TYR A 18 -2.46 9.32 3.48
CA TYR A 18 -2.01 8.09 2.83
C TYR A 18 -0.59 7.69 3.25
N ILE A 19 0.35 8.62 3.30
CA ILE A 19 1.72 8.37 3.81
C ILE A 19 1.68 7.87 5.25
N LEU A 20 0.85 8.49 6.09
CA LEU A 20 0.65 8.04 7.47
C LEU A 20 0.11 6.61 7.51
N HIS A 21 -0.85 6.26 6.65
CA HIS A 21 -1.36 4.89 6.54
C HIS A 21 -0.28 3.89 6.09
N VAL A 22 0.56 4.25 5.13
CA VAL A 22 1.69 3.40 4.69
C VAL A 22 2.68 3.21 5.85
N ALA A 23 3.00 4.26 6.59
CA ALA A 23 3.90 4.17 7.75
C ALA A 23 3.33 3.30 8.88
N LEU A 24 2.03 3.43 9.17
CA LEU A 24 1.33 2.58 10.13
C LEU A 24 1.30 1.12 9.68
N ALA A 25 1.03 0.87 8.39
CA ALA A 25 1.04 -0.45 7.79
C ALA A 25 2.43 -1.08 7.90
N PHE A 26 3.51 -0.32 7.61
CA PHE A 26 4.89 -0.78 7.76
C PHE A 26 5.22 -1.17 9.21
N ASN A 27 4.87 -0.33 10.18
CA ASN A 27 5.10 -0.62 11.60
C ASN A 27 4.32 -1.87 12.05
N SER A 28 3.09 -2.04 11.54
CA SER A 28 2.31 -3.25 11.82
C SER A 28 2.92 -4.48 11.17
N THR A 29 3.40 -4.41 9.93
CA THR A 29 4.07 -5.53 9.24
C THR A 29 5.27 -6.02 10.03
N ARG A 30 6.07 -5.10 10.60
CA ARG A 30 7.20 -5.44 11.46
C ARG A 30 6.79 -6.25 12.70
N ARG A 31 5.64 -5.93 13.32
CA ARG A 31 5.07 -6.69 14.44
C ARG A 31 4.52 -8.05 14.00
N LEU A 32 3.98 -8.13 12.78
CA LEU A 32 3.41 -9.35 12.20
C LEU A 32 4.48 -10.32 11.67
N ALA A 33 5.74 -9.88 11.53
CA ALA A 33 6.84 -10.71 11.03
C ALA A 33 7.12 -11.93 11.93
N MET A 34 7.03 -11.77 13.25
CA MET A 34 7.32 -12.85 14.21
C MET A 34 6.31 -14.02 14.12
N PRO A 35 4.98 -13.80 14.17
CA PRO A 35 4.01 -14.88 13.98
C PRO A 35 4.01 -15.43 12.54
N MET A 36 4.34 -14.62 11.54
CA MET A 36 4.51 -15.11 10.17
C MET A 36 5.68 -16.07 10.02
N ASN A 37 6.82 -15.77 10.65
CA ASN A 37 7.97 -16.65 10.59
C ASN A 37 7.68 -18.00 11.26
N ALA A 38 6.87 -17.99 12.33
CA ALA A 38 6.38 -19.22 12.95
C ALA A 38 5.44 -20.03 12.03
N LEU A 39 4.56 -19.36 11.27
CA LEU A 39 3.68 -20.00 10.28
C LEU A 39 4.46 -20.58 9.09
N LEU A 40 5.45 -19.84 8.58
CA LEU A 40 6.37 -20.29 7.53
C LEU A 40 7.16 -21.51 7.97
N ASN A 41 7.67 -21.52 9.21
CA ASN A 41 8.44 -22.65 9.75
C ASN A 41 7.58 -23.91 9.95
N LYS A 42 6.26 -23.76 10.16
CA LYS A 42 5.32 -24.89 10.21
C LYS A 42 4.94 -25.44 8.82
N GLY A 43 5.35 -24.80 7.72
CA GLY A 43 5.08 -25.27 6.35
C GLY A 43 3.61 -25.22 5.89
N VAL A 44 2.71 -24.63 6.69
CA VAL A 44 1.25 -24.61 6.38
C VAL A 44 0.86 -23.45 5.45
N THR A 45 1.82 -22.59 5.12
CA THR A 45 1.61 -21.34 4.37
C THR A 45 1.07 -21.59 2.95
N GLU A 46 1.53 -22.62 2.24
CA GLU A 46 1.11 -22.88 0.86
C GLU A 46 -0.37 -23.25 0.74
N LEU A 47 -0.87 -24.02 1.70
CA LEU A 47 -2.25 -24.52 1.73
C LEU A 47 -3.23 -23.37 2.03
N ILE A 48 -2.82 -22.50 2.96
CA ILE A 48 -3.52 -21.26 3.31
C ILE A 48 -3.52 -20.28 2.12
N PHE A 49 -2.36 -20.11 1.47
CA PHE A 49 -2.20 -19.21 0.33
C PHE A 49 -3.08 -19.63 -0.85
N LYS A 50 -3.18 -20.93 -1.14
CA LYS A 50 -4.03 -21.46 -2.22
C LYS A 50 -5.51 -21.12 -2.03
N LYS A 51 -5.97 -21.04 -0.77
CA LYS A 51 -7.35 -20.70 -0.43
C LYS A 51 -7.63 -19.19 -0.53
N ILE A 52 -6.63 -18.35 -0.25
CA ILE A 52 -6.81 -16.88 -0.16
C ILE A 52 -6.35 -16.16 -1.42
N LYS A 53 -5.59 -16.79 -2.31
CA LYS A 53 -4.98 -16.16 -3.49
C LYS A 53 -5.92 -15.23 -4.27
N TRP A 54 -7.19 -15.61 -4.39
CA TRP A 54 -8.19 -14.84 -5.13
C TRP A 54 -8.59 -13.58 -4.38
N THR A 55 -8.82 -13.69 -3.06
CA THR A 55 -9.09 -12.55 -2.18
C THR A 55 -7.88 -11.63 -2.10
N LEU A 56 -6.66 -12.18 -1.98
CA LEU A 56 -5.42 -11.42 -1.99
C LEU A 56 -5.27 -10.65 -3.30
N CYS A 57 -5.53 -11.29 -4.44
CA CYS A 57 -5.48 -10.64 -5.75
C CYS A 57 -6.48 -9.48 -5.87
N LEU A 58 -7.73 -9.68 -5.46
CA LEU A 58 -8.75 -8.62 -5.46
C LEU A 58 -8.35 -7.42 -4.61
N VAL A 59 -7.85 -7.67 -3.40
CA VAL A 59 -7.45 -6.60 -2.48
C VAL A 59 -6.18 -5.88 -3.00
N LEU A 60 -5.22 -6.61 -3.56
CA LEU A 60 -4.04 -6.02 -4.21
C LEU A 60 -4.42 -5.13 -5.40
N MET A 61 -5.34 -5.59 -6.25
CA MET A 61 -5.85 -4.77 -7.36
C MET A 61 -6.50 -3.50 -6.85
N LEU A 62 -7.32 -3.59 -5.80
CA LEU A 62 -7.98 -2.42 -5.21
C LEU A 62 -6.97 -1.42 -4.63
N VAL A 63 -5.91 -1.89 -3.96
CA VAL A 63 -4.81 -1.04 -3.49
C VAL A 63 -4.03 -0.42 -4.64
N LEU A 64 -3.81 -1.15 -5.73
CA LEU A 64 -3.15 -0.62 -6.92
C LEU A 64 -3.95 0.54 -7.52
N PHE A 65 -5.28 0.40 -7.62
CA PHE A 65 -6.16 1.48 -8.07
C PHE A 65 -6.07 2.71 -7.15
N ILE A 66 -6.14 2.52 -5.83
CA ILE A 66 -6.01 3.62 -4.86
C ILE A 66 -4.65 4.31 -5.00
N THR A 67 -3.57 3.52 -5.10
CA THR A 67 -2.21 4.05 -5.25
C THR A 67 -2.08 4.87 -6.53
N CYS A 68 -2.66 4.42 -7.65
CA CYS A 68 -2.69 5.17 -8.91
C CYS A 68 -3.44 6.50 -8.77
N ILE A 69 -4.62 6.51 -8.12
CA ILE A 69 -5.40 7.73 -7.91
C ILE A 69 -4.61 8.74 -7.09
N ILE A 70 -3.96 8.30 -6.01
CA ILE A 70 -3.17 9.18 -5.13
C ILE A 70 -1.91 9.67 -5.83
N THR A 71 -1.25 8.81 -6.60
CA THR A 71 -0.08 9.16 -7.43
C THR A 71 -0.44 10.23 -8.46
N TRP A 72 -1.61 10.12 -9.10
CA TRP A 72 -2.13 11.13 -10.02
C TRP A 72 -2.39 12.47 -9.33
N ARG A 73 -2.99 12.46 -8.12
CA ARG A 73 -3.18 13.67 -7.32
C ARG A 73 -1.85 14.31 -6.91
N PHE A 74 -0.84 13.49 -6.58
CA PHE A 74 0.48 13.97 -6.23
C PHE A 74 1.19 14.61 -7.43
N TYR A 75 1.00 14.06 -8.64
CA TYR A 75 1.48 14.67 -9.88
C TYR A 75 0.89 16.07 -10.10
N ALA A 76 -0.43 16.19 -9.95
CA ALA A 76 -1.13 17.45 -10.10
C ALA A 76 -0.66 18.51 -9.09
N LEU A 77 -0.39 18.08 -7.85
CA LEU A 77 0.17 18.94 -6.80
C LEU A 77 1.58 19.40 -7.13
N LEU A 78 2.48 18.49 -7.51
CA LEU A 78 3.87 18.82 -7.87
C LEU A 78 3.94 19.75 -9.08
N THR A 79 3.06 19.54 -10.06
CA THR A 79 2.95 20.42 -11.23
C THR A 79 2.43 21.81 -10.85
N PHE A 80 1.55 21.92 -9.85
CA PHE A 80 1.10 23.21 -9.31
C PHE A 80 2.21 23.96 -8.56
N LEU A 81 3.15 23.25 -7.92
CA LEU A 81 4.34 23.83 -7.30
C LEU A 81 5.47 24.17 -8.30
N ASP A 82 5.17 24.12 -9.61
CA ASP A 82 6.12 24.37 -10.71
C ASP A 82 7.34 23.44 -10.73
N VAL A 83 7.23 22.29 -10.06
CA VAL A 83 8.23 21.23 -10.14
C VAL A 83 8.06 20.56 -11.50
N SER A 84 9.04 20.70 -12.38
CA SER A 84 8.99 20.14 -13.73
C SER A 84 10.27 19.39 -14.10
N GLY A 85 10.16 18.41 -14.99
CA GLY A 85 11.28 17.61 -15.50
C GLY A 85 11.28 16.14 -15.05
N TYR A 86 12.31 15.40 -15.46
CA TYR A 86 12.44 13.94 -15.24
C TYR A 86 12.47 13.56 -13.75
N GLY A 87 12.99 14.43 -12.88
CA GLY A 87 13.03 14.19 -11.44
C GLY A 87 11.64 14.00 -10.82
N LEU A 88 10.63 14.71 -11.33
CA LEU A 88 9.24 14.57 -10.87
C LEU A 88 8.71 13.17 -11.15
N TYR A 89 8.91 12.67 -12.37
CA TYR A 89 8.43 11.35 -12.77
C TYR A 89 9.15 10.23 -12.01
N ILE A 90 10.46 10.35 -11.78
CA ILE A 90 11.23 9.39 -10.98
C ILE A 90 10.70 9.35 -9.54
N LEU A 91 10.45 10.52 -8.93
CA LEU A 91 9.90 10.61 -7.58
C LEU A 91 8.50 10.02 -7.49
N LEU A 92 7.66 10.26 -8.50
CA LEU A 92 6.30 9.70 -8.58
C LEU A 92 6.31 8.17 -8.67
N ILE A 93 7.17 7.62 -9.52
CA ILE A 93 7.31 6.16 -9.71
C ILE A 93 7.86 5.52 -8.43
N ALA A 94 8.90 6.12 -7.84
CA ALA A 94 9.46 5.64 -6.58
C ALA A 94 8.40 5.64 -5.47
N PHE A 95 7.60 6.71 -5.36
CA PHE A 95 6.50 6.81 -4.40
C PHE A 95 5.43 5.73 -4.62
N ALA A 96 5.00 5.51 -5.87
CA ALA A 96 4.00 4.52 -6.21
C ALA A 96 4.48 3.09 -5.91
N LEU A 97 5.70 2.75 -6.33
CA LEU A 97 6.30 1.44 -6.07
C LEU A 97 6.51 1.18 -4.58
N TYR A 98 7.03 2.18 -3.84
CA TYR A 98 7.25 2.06 -2.41
C TYR A 98 5.91 1.86 -1.69
N SER A 99 4.92 2.70 -1.95
CA SER A 99 3.61 2.60 -1.30
C SER A 99 2.93 1.26 -1.60
N PHE A 100 2.93 0.82 -2.86
CA PHE A 100 2.31 -0.43 -3.26
C PHE A 100 2.98 -1.66 -2.61
N THR A 101 4.31 -1.69 -2.57
CA THR A 101 5.05 -2.82 -1.99
C THR A 101 4.79 -2.96 -0.48
N PHE A 102 4.79 -1.87 0.28
CA PHE A 102 4.54 -1.93 1.72
C PHE A 102 3.08 -2.26 2.07
N LEU A 103 2.12 -1.64 1.37
CA LEU A 103 0.70 -1.98 1.54
C LEU A 103 0.41 -3.42 1.13
N GLY A 104 0.96 -3.86 -0.01
CA GLY A 104 0.82 -5.23 -0.50
C GLY A 104 1.38 -6.26 0.49
N ALA A 105 2.59 -6.02 1.01
CA ALA A 105 3.18 -6.86 2.04
C ALA A 105 2.31 -6.90 3.31
N PHE A 106 1.85 -5.74 3.79
CA PHE A 106 0.98 -5.67 4.98
C PHE A 106 -0.32 -6.48 4.80
N ILE A 107 -0.98 -6.35 3.66
CA ILE A 107 -2.21 -7.07 3.33
C ILE A 107 -1.97 -8.56 3.27
N LEU A 108 -0.87 -8.98 2.64
CA LEU A 108 -0.47 -10.39 2.59
C LEU A 108 -0.25 -10.94 4.00
N CYS A 109 0.49 -10.22 4.84
CA CYS A 109 0.73 -10.61 6.23
C CYS A 109 -0.56 -10.76 7.03
N ARG A 110 -1.49 -9.79 6.93
CA ARG A 110 -2.76 -9.81 7.64
C ARG A 110 -3.68 -10.93 7.15
N LEU A 111 -3.77 -11.12 5.84
CA LEU A 111 -4.59 -12.19 5.25
C LEU A 111 -4.10 -13.58 5.67
N MET A 112 -2.79 -13.81 5.67
CA MET A 112 -2.23 -15.08 6.13
C MET A 112 -2.51 -15.33 7.62
N LEU A 113 -2.38 -14.30 8.47
CA LEU A 113 -2.71 -14.42 9.89
C LEU A 113 -4.19 -14.69 10.17
N VAL A 114 -5.09 -13.96 9.51
CA VAL A 114 -6.54 -14.16 9.66
C VAL A 114 -6.94 -15.57 9.22
N ALA A 115 -6.32 -16.08 8.16
CA ALA A 115 -6.62 -17.42 7.71
C ALA A 115 -5.97 -18.52 8.54
N ALA A 116 -4.79 -18.28 9.12
CA ALA A 116 -4.20 -19.17 10.12
C ALA A 116 -5.09 -19.27 11.36
N GLN A 117 -5.58 -18.13 11.87
CA GLN A 117 -6.55 -18.09 12.97
C GLN A 117 -7.84 -18.84 12.64
N ARG A 118 -8.39 -18.66 11.44
CA ARG A 118 -9.58 -19.40 10.98
C ARG A 118 -9.33 -20.90 10.78
N ALA A 119 -8.08 -21.30 10.56
CA ALA A 119 -7.68 -22.70 10.45
C ALA A 119 -7.37 -23.33 11.83
N GLY A 120 -7.42 -22.56 12.92
CA GLY A 120 -7.17 -23.04 14.29
C GLY A 120 -5.69 -23.26 14.62
N ILE A 121 -4.77 -22.58 13.91
CA ILE A 121 -3.31 -22.73 14.02
C ILE A 121 -2.68 -21.57 14.79
#